data_AF-A0A3M1HSI3-F1
#
_entry.id   AF-A0A3M1HSI3-F1
#
_cell.length_a   1.000
_cell.length_b   1.000
_cell.length_c   1.000
_cell.angle_alpha   90.00
_cell.angle_beta   90.00
_cell.angle_gamma   90.00
#
_symmetry.space_group_name_H-M   'P 1'
#
loop_
_entity.id
_entity.type
_entity.pdbx_description
1 polymer ?
#
loop_
_entity_poly.entity_id
_entity_poly.type
_entity_poly.pdbx_seq_one_letter_code
_entity_poly.pdbx_strand_id
1 'polypeptide(L)' 'MKLTTEQHAMSAADLDRLRAHGFDDRAIHDATQVIAYFNYITRIADALGVEPETFIHPPWGSQA' A
#
# COMPACT_ATOMS: atom_id res chain seq x y z
N MET A 1 6.78 3.57 0.86
CA MET A 1 7.48 3.67 -0.44
C MET A 1 8.22 2.39 -0.80
N LYS A 2 9.23 1.94 -0.03
CA LYS A 2 10.08 0.78 -0.40
C LYS A 2 9.30 -0.47 -0.84
N LEU A 3 8.28 -0.90 -0.09
CA LEU A 3 7.44 -2.06 -0.46
C LEU A 3 6.63 -1.86 -1.76
N THR A 4 6.32 -0.63 -2.16
CA THR A 4 5.56 -0.33 -3.38
C THR A 4 6.44 -0.20 -4.62
N THR A 5 7.64 0.37 -4.47
CA THR A 5 8.51 0.72 -5.60
C THR A 5 9.68 -0.25 -5.79
N GLU A 6 10.12 -0.91 -4.71
CA GLU A 6 11.35 -1.70 -4.63
C GLU A 6 11.14 -2.98 -3.80
N GLN A 7 10.00 -3.64 -3.96
CA GLN A 7 9.63 -4.83 -3.16
C GLN A 7 10.70 -5.94 -3.20
N HIS A 8 11.44 -6.04 -4.31
CA HIS A 8 12.52 -7.03 -4.49
C HIS A 8 13.76 -6.73 -3.63
N ALA A 9 13.91 -5.50 -3.13
CA ALA A 9 15.00 -5.07 -2.27
C ALA A 9 14.65 -5.15 -0.77
N MET A 10 13.52 -5.77 -0.42
CA MET A 10 13.11 -5.96 0.96
C MET A 10 14.00 -6.98 1.66
N SER A 11 14.37 -6.68 2.91
CA SER A 11 15.33 -7.45 3.67
C SER A 11 14.94 -7.54 5.14
N ALA A 12 15.59 -8.46 5.88
CA ALA A 12 15.40 -8.58 7.33
C ALA A 12 15.70 -7.26 8.08
N ALA A 13 16.66 -6.46 7.60
CA ALA A 13 17.00 -5.17 8.20
C ALA A 13 15.83 -4.17 8.17
N ASP A 14 14.92 -4.27 7.20
CA ASP A 14 13.73 -3.43 7.16
C ASP A 14 12.73 -3.82 8.26
N LEU A 15 12.60 -5.12 8.56
CA LEU A 15 11.77 -5.63 9.65
C LEU A 15 12.36 -5.20 11.00
N ASP A 16 13.67 -5.32 11.18
CA ASP A 16 14.35 -4.96 12.42
C ASP A 16 14.20 -3.47 12.74
N ARG A 17 14.24 -2.60 11.71
CA ARG A 17 13.96 -1.17 11.88
C ARG A 17 12.53 -0.91 12.37
N LEU A 18 11.54 -1.62 11.82
CA LEU A 18 10.15 -1.49 12.27
C LEU A 18 9.97 -1.98 13.71
N ARG A 19 10.59 -3.12 14.05
CA ARG A 19 10.60 -3.65 15.42
C ARG A 19 11.27 -2.70 16.41
N ALA A 20 12.34 -2.02 16.01
CA ALA A 20 13.00 -1.01 16.83
C ALA A 20 12.09 0.21 17.13
N HIS A 21 11.07 0.45 16.30
CA HIS A 21 10.03 1.45 16.55
C HIS A 21 8.83 0.91 17.34
N GLY A 22 8.89 -0.35 17.82
CA GLY A 22 7.86 -0.96 18.66
C GLY A 22 6.74 -1.66 17.90
N PHE A 23 6.87 -1.84 16.58
CA PHE A 23 5.91 -2.65 15.82
C PHE A 23 6.19 -4.15 16.04
N ASP A 24 5.16 -4.91 16.38
CA ASP A 24 5.23 -6.35 16.42
C ASP A 24 5.07 -6.96 15.01
N ASP A 25 5.38 -8.26 14.89
CA ASP A 25 5.33 -8.96 13.61
C ASP A 25 3.92 -8.97 13.00
N ARG A 26 2.88 -8.94 13.85
CA ARG A 26 1.49 -8.85 13.39
C ARG A 26 1.20 -7.50 12.76
N ALA A 27 1.57 -6.39 13.39
CA ALA A 27 1.39 -5.05 12.84
C ALA A 27 2.16 -4.88 11.52
N ILE A 28 3.38 -5.43 11.43
CA ILE A 28 4.18 -5.40 10.19
C ILE A 28 3.50 -6.23 9.09
N HIS A 29 2.97 -7.40 9.41
CA HIS A 29 2.23 -8.24 8.49
C HIS A 29 0.96 -7.53 7.99
N ASP A 30 0.15 -6.97 8.89
CA ASP A 30 -1.09 -6.26 8.55
C ASP A 30 -0.78 -5.07 7.63
N ALA A 31 0.25 -4.28 7.92
CA ALA A 31 0.70 -3.19 7.06
C ALA A 31 1.12 -3.68 5.67
N THR A 32 1.85 -4.80 5.61
CA THR A 32 2.29 -5.42 4.36
C THR A 32 1.09 -5.84 3.51
N GLN A 33 0.07 -6.46 4.12
CA GLN A 33 -1.15 -6.87 3.41
C GLN A 33 -1.93 -5.69 2.85
N VAL A 34 -2.12 -4.63 3.64
CA VAL A 34 -2.82 -3.42 3.19
C VAL A 34 -2.09 -2.78 2.01
N ILE A 35 -0.77 -2.60 2.10
CA ILE A 35 0.03 -2.02 1.02
C ILE A 35 -0.06 -2.88 -0.24
N ALA A 36 0.08 -4.20 -0.11
CA ALA A 36 0.03 -5.12 -1.25
C ALA A 36 -1.36 -5.14 -1.90
N TYR A 37 -2.43 -5.09 -1.10
CA TYR A 37 -3.80 -5.03 -1.61
C TYR A 37 -4.02 -3.77 -2.46
N PHE A 38 -3.60 -2.60 -1.97
CA PHE A 38 -3.73 -1.36 -2.74
C PHE A 38 -2.85 -1.36 -4.00
N ASN A 39 -1.62 -1.86 -3.93
CA ASN A 39 -0.77 -2.01 -5.12
C ASN A 39 -1.43 -2.91 -6.19
N TYR A 40 -2.12 -3.96 -5.77
CA TYR A 40 -2.86 -4.85 -6.67
C TYR A 40 -4.08 -4.17 -7.29
N ILE A 41 -4.99 -3.64 -6.46
CA ILE A 41 -6.28 -3.13 -6.94
C ILE A 41 -6.11 -1.88 -7.81
N THR A 42 -5.19 -0.97 -7.44
CA THR A 42 -4.90 0.22 -8.25
C THR A 42 -4.36 -0.18 -9.61
N ARG A 43 -3.46 -1.17 -9.68
CA ARG A 43 -2.94 -1.66 -10.97
C ARG A 43 -4.01 -2.28 -11.85
N ILE A 44 -4.97 -3.02 -11.26
CA ILE A 44 -6.09 -3.58 -12.00
C ILE A 44 -7.02 -2.48 -12.51
N ALA A 45 -7.37 -1.52 -11.63
CA ALA A 45 -8.22 -0.40 -11.99
C ALA A 45 -7.63 0.42 -13.14
N ASP A 46 -6.35 0.79 -13.03
CA ASP A 46 -5.64 1.56 -14.05
C ASP A 46 -5.51 0.78 -15.37
N ALA A 47 -5.18 -0.52 -15.31
CA ALA A 47 -5.00 -1.33 -16.51
C ALA A 47 -6.29 -1.60 -17.28
N LEU A 48 -7.44 -1.59 -16.59
CA LEU A 48 -8.75 -1.82 -17.20
C LEU A 48 -9.52 -0.52 -17.48
N GLY A 49 -8.99 0.64 -17.07
CA GLY A 49 -9.68 1.93 -17.22
C GLY A 49 -10.95 2.01 -16.37
N VAL A 50 -10.90 1.55 -15.13
CA VAL A 50 -12.04 1.62 -14.22
C VAL A 50 -12.33 3.09 -13.87
N GLU A 51 -13.54 3.54 -14.16
CA GLU A 51 -13.98 4.90 -13.88
C GLU A 51 -14.28 5.12 -12.38
N PRO A 52 -14.02 6.32 -11.84
CA PRO A 52 -14.31 6.65 -10.44
C PRO A 52 -15.81 6.58 -10.10
N GLU A 53 -16.11 6.29 -8.83
CA GLU A 53 -17.48 6.24 -8.34
C GLU A 53 -18.14 7.64 -8.33
N THR A 54 -19.17 7.80 -9.15
CA THR A 54 -19.88 9.09 -9.31
C THR A 54 -20.72 9.51 -8.10
N PHE A 55 -20.96 8.60 -7.14
CA PHE A 55 -21.74 8.89 -5.92
C PHE A 55 -20.89 9.39 -4.75
N ILE A 56 -19.56 9.40 -4.88
CA ILE A 56 -18.66 9.96 -3.88
C ILE A 56 -18.41 11.43 -4.20
N HIS A 57 -18.81 12.32 -3.29
CA HIS A 57 -18.64 13.77 -3.43
C HIS A 57 -17.95 14.40 -2.21
N PRO A 58 -16.84 15.15 -2.41
CA PRO A 58 -16.12 15.29 -3.68
C PRO A 58 -15.44 13.95 -4.08
N PRO A 59 -15.12 13.75 -5.38
CA PRO A 59 -14.42 12.54 -5.82
C PRO A 59 -13.16 12.32 -4.99
N TRP A 60 -12.89 11.07 -4.58
CA TRP A 60 -11.65 10.74 -3.88
C TRP A 60 -10.43 11.20 -4.70
N GLY A 61 -9.48 11.89 -4.07
CA GLY A 61 -8.28 12.42 -4.74
C GLY A 61 -8.43 13.79 -5.42
N SER A 62 -9.60 14.43 -5.35
CA SER A 62 -9.84 15.78 -5.92
C SER A 62 -9.17 16.95 -5.17
N GLN A 63 -8.37 16.68 -4.14
CA GLN A 63 -7.66 17.69 -3.32
C GLN A 63 -6.15 17.76 -3.60
N ALA A 64 -5.70 17.38 -4.80
CA ALA A 64 -4.30 17.52 -5.23
C ALA A 64 -4.04 18.87 -5.90
#